data_AF-A0A952W5M7-F1
#
_entry.id   AF-A0A952W5M7-F1
#
_cell.length_a   1.000
_cell.length_b   1.000
_cell.length_c   1.000
_cell.angle_alpha   90.00
_cell.angle_beta   90.00
_cell.angle_gamma   90.00
#
_symmetry.space_group_name_H-M   'P 1'
#
loop_
_entity.id
_entity.type
_entity.pdbx_description
1 polymer ?
#
loop_
_entity_poly.entity_id
_entity_poly.type
_entity_poly.pdbx_seq_one_letter_code
_entity_poly.pdbx_strand_id
1 'polypeptide(L)'
;MTPGEAATRRWFPDEVDLERRINAVVQEVAKRRSDEARAKPAAPQGCLFGDDAVEPTHARRRSATRSLNEIASQAYLAMLRAMPEDHVVIDPEANQEFVSRCRLLGASVSEFLLNKALLNVRKAGKWHRGIERGTAPNLSREVLDRVGYAAEMAARLVQMRAIEAGADHPTVDRILCDPTLRYLFDEAVCGIAPGFSVYEYRLAAFSYRKSGRESTVRLGQTSAPDWEVDDAPFRSLDPDDAPASPGVYRIDAGSRALFVSSTLNLRSRLLAHLAVGDRQTLFPPSLWDPPRGKLVVRWFEAPAAWRPRRADAVAQRMKAEEKAMYNLYACTA
;
A
#
# COMPACT_ATOMS: atom_id res chain seq x y z
N MET A 1 -25.44 36.13 6.46
CA MET A 1 -25.24 34.68 6.26
C MET A 1 -26.46 33.98 6.82
N THR A 2 -27.23 33.32 5.97
CA THR A 2 -28.38 32.54 6.41
C THR A 2 -27.89 31.27 7.15
N PRO A 3 -28.72 30.65 8.01
CA PRO A 3 -28.37 29.38 8.66
C PRO A 3 -27.98 28.28 7.66
N GLY A 4 -28.58 28.29 6.46
CA GLY A 4 -28.24 27.38 5.36
C GLY A 4 -26.83 27.63 4.83
N GLU A 5 -26.45 28.87 4.54
CA GLU A 5 -25.11 29.24 4.05
C GLU A 5 -24.01 28.91 5.07
N ALA A 6 -24.30 29.04 6.37
CA ALA A 6 -23.36 28.66 7.43
C ALA A 6 -23.12 27.15 7.48
N ALA A 7 -24.16 26.35 7.25
CA ALA A 7 -24.02 24.91 7.16
C ALA A 7 -23.23 24.52 5.91
N THR A 8 -23.51 25.10 4.74
CA THR A 8 -22.78 24.78 3.50
C THR A 8 -21.31 25.16 3.59
N ARG A 9 -20.97 26.36 4.11
CA ARG A 9 -19.58 26.80 4.31
C ARG A 9 -18.80 25.93 5.29
N ARG A 10 -19.46 25.32 6.28
CA ARG A 10 -18.81 24.40 7.23
C ARG A 10 -18.30 23.14 6.54
N TRP A 11 -19.01 22.66 5.52
CA TRP A 11 -18.66 21.44 4.77
C TRP A 11 -17.84 21.76 3.50
N PHE A 12 -18.04 22.94 2.92
CA PHE A 12 -17.36 23.42 1.72
C PHE A 12 -16.75 24.81 2.01
N PRO A 13 -15.62 24.87 2.75
CA PRO A 13 -14.95 26.13 3.00
C PRO A 13 -14.48 26.75 1.68
N ASP A 14 -14.61 28.07 1.56
CA ASP A 14 -14.01 28.79 0.43
C ASP A 14 -12.48 28.84 0.57
N GLU A 15 -11.80 29.31 -0.48
CA GLU A 15 -10.34 29.38 -0.53
C GLU A 15 -9.76 30.18 0.66
N VAL A 16 -10.43 31.24 1.09
CA VAL A 16 -10.02 32.10 2.21
C VAL A 16 -10.19 31.37 3.55
N ASP A 17 -11.26 30.59 3.71
CA ASP A 17 -11.47 29.76 4.91
C ASP A 17 -10.43 28.63 4.98
N LEU A 18 -10.06 28.04 3.83
CA LEU A 18 -9.00 27.06 3.71
C LEU A 18 -7.63 27.63 4.09
N GLU A 19 -7.26 28.79 3.55
CA GLU A 19 -6.03 29.50 3.90
C GLU A 19 -5.96 29.84 5.39
N ARG A 20 -7.08 30.31 5.98
CA ARG A 20 -7.16 30.57 7.42
C ARG A 20 -6.94 29.31 8.25
N ARG A 21 -7.55 28.18 7.86
CA ARG A 21 -7.36 26.88 8.54
C ARG A 21 -5.91 26.39 8.41
N ILE A 22 -5.32 26.50 7.23
CA ILE A 22 -3.90 26.18 7.00
C ILE A 22 -3.01 27.03 7.91
N ASN A 23 -3.20 28.34 7.92
CA ASN A 23 -2.41 29.26 8.73
C ASN A 23 -2.56 28.97 10.24
N ALA A 24 -3.78 28.69 10.72
CA ALA A 24 -4.02 28.32 12.10
C ALA A 24 -3.27 27.03 12.51
N VAL A 25 -3.32 26.00 11.67
CA VAL A 25 -2.61 24.73 11.90
C VAL A 25 -1.09 24.96 11.89
N VAL A 26 -0.57 25.77 10.96
CA VAL A 26 0.86 26.11 10.89
C VAL A 26 1.31 26.83 12.17
N GLN A 27 0.52 27.78 12.67
CA GLN A 27 0.82 28.49 13.91
C GLN A 27 0.80 27.57 15.13
N GLU A 28 -0.17 26.66 15.22
CA GLU A 28 -0.27 25.69 16.31
C GLU A 28 0.92 24.71 16.32
N VAL A 29 1.33 24.20 15.15
CA VAL A 29 2.52 23.33 15.02
C VAL A 29 3.80 24.09 15.39
N ALA A 30 3.94 25.34 14.96
CA ALA A 30 5.08 26.18 15.31
C ALA A 30 5.17 26.44 16.82
N LYS A 31 4.03 26.73 17.46
CA LYS A 31 3.91 26.91 18.91
C LYS A 31 4.34 25.65 19.66
N ARG A 32 3.81 24.48 19.29
CA ARG A 32 4.19 23.19 19.92
C ARG A 32 5.68 22.89 19.81
N ARG A 33 6.31 23.17 18.66
CA ARG A 33 7.76 23.01 18.49
C ARG A 33 8.55 23.94 19.41
N SER A 34 8.11 25.18 19.57
CA SER A 34 8.71 26.14 20.49
C SER A 34 8.61 25.66 21.94
N ASP A 35 7.44 25.13 22.32
CA ASP A 35 7.20 24.61 23.66
C ASP A 35 8.05 23.35 23.94
N GLU A 36 8.15 22.42 22.97
CA GLU A 36 9.02 21.23 23.04
C GLU A 36 10.51 21.59 23.13
N ALA A 37 10.96 22.60 22.37
CA ALA A 37 12.34 23.08 22.45
C ALA A 37 12.66 23.69 23.81
N ARG A 38 11.70 24.38 24.43
CA ARG A 38 11.82 24.98 25.76
C ARG A 38 11.76 23.95 26.89
N ALA A 39 11.05 22.84 26.69
CA ALA A 39 10.90 21.77 27.67
C ALA A 39 12.11 20.82 27.74
N LYS A 40 13.07 20.91 26.82
CA LYS A 40 14.26 20.06 26.83
C LYS A 40 15.26 20.63 27.87
N PRO A 41 15.58 19.92 28.97
CA PRO A 41 16.50 20.42 29.98
C PRO A 41 17.87 20.67 29.36
N ALA A 42 18.47 21.81 29.68
CA ALA A 42 19.81 22.14 29.24
C ALA A 42 20.77 21.02 29.64
N ALA A 43 21.48 20.47 28.67
CA ALA A 43 22.58 19.55 28.95
C ALA A 43 23.58 20.28 29.88
N PRO A 44 24.17 19.60 30.89
CA PRO A 44 25.10 20.24 31.81
C PRO A 44 26.26 20.85 31.01
N GLN A 45 26.37 22.18 31.09
CA GLN A 45 27.43 22.96 30.48
C GLN A 45 28.75 22.66 31.18
N GLY A 46 29.62 21.94 30.48
CA GLY A 46 31.04 21.92 30.79
C GLY A 46 31.64 23.27 30.43
N CYS A 47 32.19 23.94 31.44
CA CYS A 47 32.97 25.16 31.34
C CYS A 47 34.10 25.02 30.32
N LEU A 48 34.42 26.09 29.57
CA LEU A 48 35.69 26.83 29.69
C LEU A 48 35.94 27.79 28.49
N PHE A 49 36.22 29.06 28.86
CA PHE A 49 37.00 30.12 28.19
C PHE A 49 36.56 30.78 26.87
N GLY A 50 36.57 32.12 26.90
CA GLY A 50 37.27 32.93 25.90
C GLY A 50 36.43 33.95 25.13
N ASP A 51 36.67 35.23 25.41
CA ASP A 51 36.11 36.42 24.78
C ASP A 51 36.33 36.50 23.26
N ASP A 52 35.33 36.98 22.51
CA ASP A 52 35.41 38.26 21.79
C ASP A 52 34.15 38.52 20.94
N ALA A 53 33.70 39.76 21.03
CA ALA A 53 32.52 40.30 20.39
C ALA A 53 32.70 40.50 18.89
N VAL A 54 31.81 39.92 18.08
CA VAL A 54 31.51 40.40 16.72
C VAL A 54 30.01 40.23 16.47
N GLU A 55 29.28 41.35 16.40
CA GLU A 55 27.92 41.37 15.85
C GLU A 55 27.94 41.09 14.34
N PRO A 56 27.13 40.16 13.80
CA PRO A 56 26.83 40.12 12.39
C PRO A 56 25.42 40.64 12.14
N THR A 57 25.32 41.96 11.92
CA THR A 57 24.16 42.64 11.35
C THR A 57 24.05 42.37 9.85
N HIS A 58 23.70 41.14 9.48
CA HIS A 58 23.05 40.84 8.20
C HIS A 58 22.16 39.62 8.37
N ALA A 59 20.94 39.86 8.86
CA ALA A 59 19.84 38.92 8.79
C ALA A 59 19.46 38.70 7.31
N ARG A 60 20.27 37.90 6.60
CA ARG A 60 19.85 37.21 5.38
C ARG A 60 18.55 36.50 5.74
N ARG A 61 17.42 36.99 5.22
CA ARG A 61 16.21 36.20 5.01
C ARG A 61 16.59 35.04 4.08
N ARG A 62 17.29 34.03 4.60
CA ARG A 62 17.21 32.68 4.09
C ARG A 62 15.76 32.32 4.30
N SER A 63 14.95 32.48 3.26
CA SER A 63 13.70 31.74 3.15
C SER A 63 14.09 30.29 3.40
N ALA A 64 13.83 29.81 4.62
CA ALA A 64 14.21 28.47 5.01
C ALA A 64 13.39 27.56 4.11
N THR A 65 14.03 27.01 3.08
CA THR A 65 13.39 26.06 2.17
C THR A 65 12.80 24.96 3.03
N ARG A 66 11.47 24.91 3.11
CA ARG A 66 10.77 23.89 3.90
C ARG A 66 11.19 22.53 3.35
N SER A 67 11.51 21.60 4.25
CA SER A 67 11.79 20.24 3.82
C SER A 67 10.52 19.61 3.23
N LEU A 68 10.69 18.64 2.34
CA LEU A 68 9.57 17.95 1.72
C LEU A 68 8.62 17.29 2.74
N ASN A 69 9.19 16.76 3.83
CA ASN A 69 8.41 16.16 4.93
C ASN A 69 7.59 17.22 5.70
N GLU A 70 8.10 18.43 5.85
CA GLU A 70 7.35 19.54 6.46
C GLU A 70 6.19 19.95 5.57
N ILE A 71 6.42 20.05 4.26
CA ILE A 71 5.36 20.34 3.29
C ILE A 71 4.29 19.24 3.32
N ALA A 72 4.70 17.97 3.24
CA ALA A 72 3.77 16.83 3.27
C ALA A 72 2.97 16.78 4.58
N SER A 73 3.62 17.01 5.72
CA SER A 73 2.93 17.05 7.02
C SER A 73 1.92 18.20 7.08
N GLN A 74 2.31 19.42 6.68
CA GLN A 74 1.41 20.57 6.67
C GLN A 74 0.23 20.38 5.69
N ALA A 75 0.49 19.87 4.49
CA ALA A 75 -0.54 19.59 3.51
C ALA A 75 -1.56 18.56 4.03
N TYR A 76 -1.08 17.50 4.69
CA TYR A 76 -1.93 16.48 5.31
C TYR A 76 -2.80 17.06 6.43
N LEU A 77 -2.22 17.85 7.35
CA LEU A 77 -2.99 18.45 8.45
C LEU A 77 -4.02 19.47 7.97
N ALA A 78 -3.81 20.04 6.79
CA ALA A 78 -4.75 20.96 6.19
C ALA A 78 -5.93 20.28 5.49
N MET A 79 -5.86 18.96 5.23
CA MET A 79 -6.91 18.22 4.52
C MET A 79 -8.28 18.36 5.19
N LEU A 80 -9.34 18.40 4.38
CA LEU A 80 -10.72 18.43 4.88
C LEU A 80 -11.12 17.07 5.44
N ARG A 81 -10.58 16.00 4.86
CA ARG A 81 -10.86 14.61 5.23
C ARG A 81 -9.86 14.14 6.29
N ALA A 82 -10.35 13.82 7.48
CA ALA A 82 -9.55 13.20 8.52
C ALA A 82 -9.37 11.70 8.23
N MET A 83 -8.39 11.34 7.41
CA MET A 83 -8.06 9.95 7.06
C MET A 83 -6.62 9.62 7.46
N PRO A 84 -6.32 8.37 7.86
CA PRO A 84 -4.93 7.95 8.06
C PRO A 84 -4.10 8.13 6.78
N GLU A 85 -2.82 8.39 6.97
CA GLU A 85 -1.87 8.72 5.90
C GLU A 85 -1.79 7.62 4.83
N ASP A 86 -1.89 6.35 5.24
CA ASP A 86 -1.93 5.20 4.32
C ASP A 86 -3.17 5.28 3.40
N HIS A 87 -4.32 5.70 3.95
CA HIS A 87 -5.58 5.80 3.23
C HIS A 87 -5.61 7.00 2.28
N VAL A 88 -4.96 8.11 2.65
CA VAL A 88 -4.78 9.28 1.77
C VAL A 88 -4.00 8.93 0.51
N VAL A 89 -3.04 8.00 0.58
CA VAL A 89 -2.25 7.60 -0.60
C VAL A 89 -3.06 6.71 -1.56
N ILE A 90 -3.92 5.84 -1.02
CA ILE A 90 -4.66 4.85 -1.82
C ILE A 90 -6.00 5.36 -2.34
N ASP A 91 -6.66 6.29 -1.64
CA ASP A 91 -7.92 6.90 -2.06
C ASP A 91 -7.67 7.95 -3.15
N PRO A 92 -8.22 7.79 -4.37
CA PRO A 92 -7.94 8.71 -5.47
C PRO A 92 -8.25 10.18 -5.15
N GLU A 93 -9.38 10.44 -4.51
CA GLU A 93 -9.83 11.80 -4.22
C GLU A 93 -9.02 12.44 -3.10
N ALA A 94 -8.79 11.71 -2.00
CA ALA A 94 -7.95 12.18 -0.91
C ALA A 94 -6.50 12.39 -1.36
N ASN A 95 -5.98 11.54 -2.27
CA ASN A 95 -4.64 11.71 -2.81
C ASN A 95 -4.52 12.97 -3.65
N GLN A 96 -5.50 13.22 -4.52
CA GLN A 96 -5.55 14.43 -5.33
C GLN A 96 -5.65 15.70 -4.47
N GLU A 97 -6.46 15.67 -3.40
CA GLU A 97 -6.54 16.76 -2.44
C GLU A 97 -5.18 17.01 -1.76
N PHE A 98 -4.54 15.94 -1.27
CA PHE A 98 -3.22 16.01 -0.63
C PHE A 98 -2.15 16.59 -1.56
N VAL A 99 -2.09 16.12 -2.81
CA VAL A 99 -1.14 16.61 -3.82
C VAL A 99 -1.38 18.09 -4.11
N SER A 100 -2.63 18.48 -4.36
CA SER A 100 -3.00 19.88 -4.60
C SER A 100 -2.55 20.79 -3.46
N ARG A 101 -2.74 20.36 -2.21
CA ARG A 101 -2.27 21.12 -1.03
C ARG A 101 -0.75 21.21 -0.94
N CYS A 102 -0.04 20.13 -1.28
CA CYS A 102 1.42 20.19 -1.37
C CYS A 102 1.88 21.22 -2.41
N ARG A 103 1.19 21.31 -3.57
CA ARG A 103 1.48 22.30 -4.62
C ARG A 103 1.25 23.73 -4.12
N LEU A 104 0.14 23.98 -3.42
CA LEU A 104 -0.14 25.29 -2.82
C LEU A 104 0.92 25.71 -1.79
N LEU A 105 1.52 24.74 -1.10
CA LEU A 105 2.65 24.97 -0.18
C LEU A 105 4.01 25.08 -0.88
N GLY A 106 4.04 25.13 -2.22
CA GLY A 106 5.24 25.36 -3.03
C GLY A 106 6.00 24.09 -3.45
N ALA A 107 5.42 22.90 -3.30
CA ALA A 107 6.09 21.69 -3.76
C ALA A 107 6.13 21.60 -5.30
N SER A 108 7.33 21.49 -5.88
CA SER A 108 7.55 21.28 -7.32
C SER A 108 7.96 19.85 -7.69
N VAL A 109 8.08 18.94 -6.72
CA VAL A 109 8.53 17.54 -6.93
C VAL A 109 7.43 16.65 -7.51
N SER A 110 7.75 15.42 -7.95
CA SER A 110 6.75 14.49 -8.46
C SER A 110 5.76 14.02 -7.39
N GLU A 111 4.56 13.60 -7.81
CA GLU A 111 3.55 13.02 -6.92
C GLU A 111 4.08 11.80 -6.14
N PHE A 112 4.89 10.97 -6.78
CA PHE A 112 5.59 9.86 -6.13
C PHE A 112 6.36 10.32 -4.88
N LEU A 113 7.11 11.40 -4.98
CA LEU A 113 7.90 11.92 -3.87
C LEU A 113 7.01 12.53 -2.77
N LEU A 114 5.89 13.16 -3.12
CA LEU A 114 4.91 13.66 -2.15
C LEU A 114 4.28 12.52 -1.35
N ASN A 115 3.79 11.49 -2.04
CA ASN A 115 3.16 10.33 -1.41
C ASN A 115 4.16 9.56 -0.54
N LYS A 116 5.40 9.38 -1.04
CA LYS A 116 6.49 8.76 -0.27
C LYS A 116 6.83 9.58 0.97
N ALA A 117 6.90 10.91 0.87
CA ALA A 117 7.14 11.79 2.01
C ALA A 117 6.05 11.65 3.07
N LEU A 118 4.76 11.59 2.67
CA LEU A 118 3.66 11.36 3.60
C LEU A 118 3.79 10.04 4.37
N LEU A 119 4.10 8.94 3.67
CA LEU A 119 4.33 7.64 4.32
C LEU A 119 5.55 7.65 5.25
N ASN A 120 6.59 8.42 4.93
CA ASN A 120 7.77 8.58 5.78
C ASN A 120 7.46 9.40 7.04
N VAL A 121 6.72 10.51 6.89
CA VAL A 121 6.22 11.34 7.99
C VAL A 121 5.41 10.48 8.97
N ARG A 122 4.53 9.62 8.45
CA ARG A 122 3.80 8.62 9.25
C ARG A 122 4.72 7.65 9.99
N LYS A 123 5.67 7.02 9.28
CA LYS A 123 6.62 6.05 9.86
C LYS A 123 7.50 6.67 10.95
N ALA A 124 7.84 7.95 10.83
CA ALA A 124 8.62 8.66 11.84
C ALA A 124 7.84 8.88 13.16
N GLY A 125 6.50 8.80 13.16
CA GLY A 125 5.65 8.78 14.36
C GLY A 125 5.63 10.06 15.21
N LYS A 126 6.40 11.08 14.85
CA LYS A 126 6.52 12.35 15.60
C LYS A 126 5.62 13.45 15.05
N TRP A 127 5.45 13.52 13.73
CA TRP A 127 4.79 14.64 13.07
C TRP A 127 3.28 14.70 13.29
N HIS A 128 2.64 13.54 13.36
CA HIS A 128 1.19 13.43 13.48
C HIS A 128 0.76 12.82 14.82
N ARG A 129 1.54 13.07 15.89
CA ARG A 129 1.21 12.63 17.24
C ARG A 129 0.11 13.52 17.82
N GLY A 130 -0.95 12.91 18.36
CA GLY A 130 -2.05 13.64 18.99
C GLY A 130 -3.07 14.24 18.01
N ILE A 131 -3.01 13.91 16.72
CA ILE A 131 -4.08 14.22 15.78
C ILE A 131 -5.08 13.06 15.79
N GLU A 132 -6.34 13.38 16.04
CA GLU A 132 -7.45 12.46 15.87
C GLU A 132 -7.57 12.10 14.38
N ARG A 133 -7.38 10.83 14.07
CA ARG A 133 -7.62 10.28 12.74
C ARG A 133 -9.05 9.76 12.71
N GLY A 134 -9.77 10.00 11.62
CA GLY A 134 -11.02 9.30 11.40
C GLY A 134 -10.80 7.80 11.33
N THR A 135 -11.82 7.03 11.71
CA THR A 135 -11.83 5.58 11.52
C THR A 135 -11.82 5.30 10.03
N ALA A 136 -10.70 4.80 9.51
CA ALA A 136 -10.67 4.36 8.13
C ALA A 136 -11.34 3.00 7.99
N PRO A 137 -12.08 2.77 6.90
CA PRO A 137 -12.70 1.47 6.67
C PRO A 137 -11.61 0.43 6.46
N ASN A 138 -11.71 -0.67 7.20
CA ASN A 138 -10.99 -1.89 6.89
C ASN A 138 -11.88 -2.77 6.00
N LEU A 139 -11.26 -3.54 5.11
CA LEU A 139 -12.00 -4.53 4.33
C LEU A 139 -12.43 -5.67 5.25
N SER A 140 -13.68 -6.12 5.09
CA SER A 140 -14.10 -7.39 5.69
C SER A 140 -13.24 -8.52 5.12
N ARG A 141 -13.21 -9.65 5.81
CA ARG A 141 -12.42 -10.80 5.37
C ARG A 141 -12.93 -11.34 4.02
N GLU A 142 -14.24 -11.31 3.83
CA GLU A 142 -14.93 -11.76 2.61
C GLU A 142 -14.67 -10.82 1.44
N VAL A 143 -14.60 -9.50 1.69
CA VAL A 143 -14.18 -8.54 0.67
C VAL A 143 -12.71 -8.75 0.35
N LEU A 144 -11.83 -8.82 1.35
CA LEU A 144 -10.40 -9.02 1.16
C LEU A 144 -10.10 -10.33 0.41
N ASP A 145 -10.83 -11.41 0.70
CA ASP A 145 -10.74 -12.65 -0.09
C ASP A 145 -11.08 -12.35 -1.55
N ARG A 146 -12.25 -11.75 -1.83
CA ARG A 146 -12.70 -11.47 -3.20
C ARG A 146 -11.77 -10.55 -3.98
N VAL A 147 -11.24 -9.47 -3.40
CA VAL A 147 -10.41 -8.49 -4.13
C VAL A 147 -8.92 -8.77 -4.05
N GLY A 148 -8.49 -9.50 -3.03
CA GLY A 148 -7.10 -9.48 -2.64
C GLY A 148 -6.17 -10.28 -3.55
N TYR A 149 -6.65 -11.42 -4.05
CA TYR A 149 -5.91 -12.18 -5.06
C TYR A 149 -5.63 -11.35 -6.32
N ALA A 150 -6.60 -10.54 -6.76
CA ALA A 150 -6.49 -9.70 -7.95
C ALA A 150 -5.48 -8.57 -7.71
N ALA A 151 -5.56 -7.92 -6.55
CA ALA A 151 -4.57 -6.92 -6.14
C ALA A 151 -3.15 -7.51 -6.10
N GLU A 152 -2.98 -8.73 -5.61
CA GLU A 152 -1.69 -9.41 -5.60
C GLU A 152 -1.17 -9.71 -7.01
N MET A 153 -2.01 -10.31 -7.85
CA MET A 153 -1.68 -10.63 -9.23
C MET A 153 -1.33 -9.38 -10.04
N ALA A 154 -2.10 -8.31 -9.88
CA ALA A 154 -1.84 -7.02 -10.52
C ALA A 154 -0.49 -6.42 -10.08
N ALA A 155 -0.21 -6.40 -8.77
CA ALA A 155 1.08 -5.92 -8.28
C ALA A 155 2.24 -6.74 -8.86
N ARG A 156 2.07 -8.07 -8.96
CA ARG A 156 3.08 -8.95 -9.55
C ARG A 156 3.30 -8.66 -11.04
N LEU A 157 2.22 -8.45 -11.79
CA LEU A 157 2.28 -8.09 -13.19
C LEU A 157 3.04 -6.77 -13.40
N VAL A 158 2.72 -5.74 -12.62
CA VAL A 158 3.42 -4.44 -12.68
C VAL A 158 4.91 -4.60 -12.38
N GLN A 159 5.26 -5.44 -11.40
CA GLN A 159 6.66 -5.73 -11.08
C GLN A 159 7.40 -6.41 -12.23
N MET A 160 6.76 -7.38 -12.86
CA MET A 160 7.38 -8.11 -13.98
C MET A 160 7.58 -7.20 -15.19
N ARG A 161 6.57 -6.41 -15.55
CA ARG A 161 6.69 -5.41 -16.62
C ARG A 161 7.82 -4.40 -16.36
N ALA A 162 7.99 -3.96 -15.12
CA ALA A 162 9.08 -3.07 -14.75
C ALA A 162 10.46 -3.72 -14.97
N ILE A 163 10.63 -4.98 -14.57
CA ILE A 163 11.88 -5.74 -14.77
C ILE A 163 12.16 -5.97 -16.25
N GLU A 164 11.15 -6.34 -17.03
CA GLU A 164 11.27 -6.52 -18.48
C GLU A 164 11.67 -5.23 -19.19
N ALA A 165 11.21 -4.08 -18.69
CA ALA A 165 11.64 -2.76 -19.15
C ALA A 165 13.02 -2.32 -18.62
N GLY A 166 13.74 -3.18 -17.90
CA GLY A 166 15.08 -2.90 -17.35
C GLY A 166 15.08 -2.03 -16.09
N ALA A 167 13.94 -1.85 -15.42
CA ALA A 167 13.84 -1.11 -14.17
C ALA A 167 13.97 -2.03 -12.94
N ASP A 168 14.32 -1.43 -11.80
CA ASP A 168 14.32 -2.14 -10.52
C ASP A 168 12.92 -2.69 -10.17
N HIS A 169 12.90 -3.83 -9.46
CA HIS A 169 11.67 -4.44 -8.96
C HIS A 169 10.92 -3.48 -8.01
N PRO A 170 9.74 -2.95 -8.39
CA PRO A 170 9.04 -1.96 -7.58
C PRO A 170 8.32 -2.61 -6.40
N THR A 171 8.57 -2.10 -5.20
CA THR A 171 7.79 -2.46 -4.00
C THR A 171 6.32 -2.05 -4.16
N VAL A 172 5.41 -2.69 -3.41
CA VAL A 172 3.99 -2.28 -3.36
C VAL A 172 3.81 -0.82 -2.96
N ASP A 173 4.62 -0.32 -2.00
CA ASP A 173 4.61 1.10 -1.63
C ASP A 173 4.95 1.99 -2.85
N ARG A 174 5.94 1.59 -3.67
CA ARG A 174 6.29 2.32 -4.91
C ARG A 174 5.17 2.27 -5.94
N ILE A 175 4.57 1.10 -6.16
CA ILE A 175 3.44 0.93 -7.10
C ILE A 175 2.28 1.86 -6.72
N LEU A 176 1.95 1.97 -5.43
CA LEU A 176 0.82 2.79 -4.97
C LEU A 176 1.14 4.29 -4.88
N CYS A 177 2.42 4.67 -4.72
CA CYS A 177 2.81 6.08 -4.68
C CYS A 177 3.06 6.69 -6.06
N ASP A 178 3.54 5.91 -7.02
CA ASP A 178 3.87 6.35 -8.37
C ASP A 178 2.62 6.32 -9.26
N PRO A 179 2.17 7.47 -9.82
CA PRO A 179 0.93 7.53 -10.58
C PRO A 179 0.93 6.64 -11.83
N THR A 180 2.07 6.45 -12.48
CA THR A 180 2.19 5.61 -13.67
C THR A 180 2.08 4.13 -13.31
N LEU A 181 2.80 3.68 -12.28
CA LEU A 181 2.70 2.29 -11.82
C LEU A 181 1.33 1.98 -11.22
N ARG A 182 0.73 2.95 -10.53
CA ARG A 182 -0.61 2.84 -9.96
C ARG A 182 -1.68 2.71 -11.03
N TYR A 183 -1.57 3.45 -12.13
CA TYR A 183 -2.47 3.30 -13.27
C TYR A 183 -2.42 1.88 -13.84
N LEU A 184 -1.23 1.33 -14.06
CA LEU A 184 -1.06 -0.05 -14.54
C LEU A 184 -1.62 -1.08 -13.54
N PHE A 185 -1.47 -0.81 -12.25
CA PHE A 185 -2.07 -1.63 -11.20
C PHE A 185 -3.61 -1.59 -11.27
N ASP A 186 -4.20 -0.39 -11.36
CA ASP A 186 -5.65 -0.21 -11.41
C ASP A 186 -6.26 -0.86 -12.65
N GLU A 187 -5.63 -0.69 -13.82
CA GLU A 187 -6.03 -1.36 -15.07
C GLU A 187 -6.03 -2.88 -14.90
N ALA A 188 -4.96 -3.43 -14.33
CA ALA A 188 -4.82 -4.87 -14.14
C ALA A 188 -5.86 -5.43 -13.17
N VAL A 189 -6.10 -4.79 -12.01
CA VAL A 189 -7.10 -5.30 -11.06
C VAL A 189 -8.52 -5.26 -11.64
N CYS A 190 -8.86 -4.22 -12.42
CA CYS A 190 -10.16 -4.14 -13.07
C CYS A 190 -10.34 -5.24 -14.14
N GLY A 191 -9.26 -5.64 -14.81
CA GLY A 191 -9.27 -6.78 -15.74
C GLY A 191 -9.35 -8.14 -15.04
N ILE A 192 -8.74 -8.29 -13.86
CA ILE A 192 -8.69 -9.57 -13.13
C ILE A 192 -9.96 -9.82 -12.31
N ALA A 193 -10.49 -8.79 -11.67
CA ALA A 193 -11.70 -8.89 -10.88
C ALA A 193 -12.52 -7.60 -11.10
N PRO A 194 -13.46 -7.57 -12.04
CA PRO A 194 -14.36 -6.43 -12.15
C PRO A 194 -15.34 -6.37 -10.97
N GLY A 195 -15.93 -5.20 -10.73
CA GLY A 195 -17.05 -5.02 -9.78
C GLY A 195 -16.71 -4.48 -8.40
N PHE A 196 -15.46 -4.08 -8.14
CA PHE A 196 -15.04 -3.40 -6.91
C PHE A 196 -14.35 -2.07 -7.24
N SER A 197 -14.28 -1.18 -6.25
CA SER A 197 -13.60 0.10 -6.41
C SER A 197 -12.07 -0.05 -6.44
N VAL A 198 -11.39 0.83 -7.17
CA VAL A 198 -9.91 0.89 -7.16
C VAL A 198 -9.35 1.11 -5.76
N TYR A 199 -10.08 1.83 -4.90
CA TYR A 199 -9.73 2.01 -3.50
C TYR A 199 -9.65 0.68 -2.74
N GLU A 200 -10.65 -0.20 -2.91
CA GLU A 200 -10.64 -1.53 -2.27
C GLU A 200 -9.46 -2.38 -2.75
N TYR A 201 -9.14 -2.34 -4.05
CA TYR A 201 -7.98 -3.06 -4.59
C TYR A 201 -6.65 -2.55 -4.02
N ARG A 202 -6.46 -1.23 -3.98
CA ARG A 202 -5.26 -0.61 -3.43
C ARG A 202 -5.15 -0.87 -1.92
N LEU A 203 -6.27 -0.82 -1.19
CA LEU A 203 -6.32 -1.15 0.23
C LEU A 203 -5.97 -2.63 0.48
N ALA A 204 -6.44 -3.54 -0.38
CA ALA A 204 -6.08 -4.95 -0.31
C ALA A 204 -4.58 -5.16 -0.54
N ALA A 205 -3.99 -4.56 -1.58
CA ALA A 205 -2.55 -4.59 -1.82
C ALA A 205 -1.74 -4.09 -0.61
N PHE A 206 -2.18 -2.98 0.00
CA PHE A 206 -1.54 -2.42 1.18
C PHE A 206 -1.68 -3.32 2.43
N SER A 207 -2.82 -3.98 2.57
CA SER A 207 -3.10 -4.92 3.67
C SER A 207 -2.23 -6.16 3.58
N TYR A 208 -2.04 -6.70 2.37
CA TYR A 208 -1.11 -7.81 2.17
C TYR A 208 0.26 -7.45 2.67
N ARG A 209 0.76 -6.28 2.26
CA ARG A 209 2.09 -5.78 2.62
C ARG A 209 2.38 -5.89 4.14
N LYS A 210 1.38 -5.62 4.98
CA LYS A 210 1.52 -5.73 6.45
C LYS A 210 1.55 -7.18 6.92
N SER A 211 0.71 -8.03 6.34
CA SER A 211 0.57 -9.45 6.74
C SER A 211 1.83 -10.29 6.51
N GLY A 212 2.66 -9.96 5.49
CA GLY A 212 3.86 -10.73 5.15
C GLY A 212 4.94 -10.73 6.23
N ARG A 213 5.00 -9.70 7.07
CA ARG A 213 5.97 -9.62 8.17
C ARG A 213 5.59 -10.51 9.36
N GLU A 214 4.30 -10.78 9.53
CA GLU A 214 3.79 -11.54 10.68
C GLU A 214 3.74 -13.05 10.45
N SER A 215 3.96 -13.54 9.21
CA SER A 215 3.87 -14.97 8.88
C SER A 215 5.13 -15.73 9.24
N THR A 216 6.32 -15.14 9.07
CA THR A 216 7.60 -15.82 9.32
C THR A 216 7.69 -16.40 10.74
N VAL A 217 7.11 -15.71 11.73
CA VAL A 217 7.06 -16.16 13.13
C VAL A 217 6.07 -17.32 13.34
N ARG A 218 4.92 -17.29 12.67
CA ARG A 218 3.87 -18.32 12.82
C ARG A 218 4.20 -19.62 12.10
N LEU A 219 4.95 -19.53 11.01
CA LEU A 219 5.17 -20.68 10.14
C LEU A 219 6.07 -21.76 10.73
N GLY A 220 6.90 -21.42 11.71
CA GLY A 220 7.65 -22.41 12.47
C GLY A 220 6.76 -23.35 13.30
N GLN A 221 5.45 -23.07 13.43
CA GLN A 221 4.54 -23.77 14.34
C GLN A 221 3.45 -24.59 13.64
N THR A 222 3.42 -24.65 12.31
CA THR A 222 2.34 -25.34 11.58
C THR A 222 2.93 -26.24 10.50
N SER A 223 2.56 -27.52 10.51
CA SER A 223 2.84 -28.45 9.42
C SER A 223 1.76 -28.28 8.34
N ALA A 224 2.15 -27.90 7.13
CA ALA A 224 1.22 -27.84 6.00
C ALA A 224 0.92 -29.26 5.49
N PRO A 225 -0.31 -29.57 5.06
CA PRO A 225 -0.59 -30.79 4.30
C PRO A 225 0.24 -30.84 3.01
N ASP A 226 0.42 -32.04 2.46
CA ASP A 226 0.95 -32.18 1.10
C ASP A 226 -0.08 -31.68 0.09
N TRP A 227 0.40 -31.24 -1.08
CA TRP A 227 -0.49 -30.80 -2.15
C TRP A 227 -1.30 -32.00 -2.63
N GLU A 228 -2.61 -31.83 -2.73
CA GLU A 228 -3.41 -32.70 -3.56
C GLU A 228 -3.03 -32.37 -5.01
N VAL A 229 -2.41 -33.35 -5.65
CA VAL A 229 -1.88 -33.20 -7.01
C VAL A 229 -2.96 -33.66 -7.96
N ASP A 230 -3.65 -32.69 -8.55
CA ASP A 230 -4.23 -32.90 -9.86
C ASP A 230 -3.28 -32.29 -10.90
N ASP A 231 -2.56 -33.13 -11.65
CA ASP A 231 -1.75 -32.68 -12.80
C ASP A 231 -2.64 -32.36 -14.02
N ALA A 232 -3.96 -32.25 -13.82
CA ALA A 232 -4.88 -31.75 -14.82
C ALA A 232 -4.45 -30.36 -15.32
N PRO A 233 -4.55 -30.13 -16.64
CA PRO A 233 -4.50 -28.78 -17.17
C PRO A 233 -5.48 -27.88 -16.41
N PHE A 234 -5.05 -26.69 -16.00
CA PHE A 234 -5.87 -25.76 -15.22
C PHE A 234 -7.26 -25.50 -15.85
N ARG A 235 -7.33 -25.46 -17.18
CA ARG A 235 -8.58 -25.22 -17.94
C ARG A 235 -9.44 -26.45 -18.17
N SER A 236 -8.94 -27.64 -17.89
CA SER A 236 -9.73 -28.88 -17.89
C SER A 236 -10.13 -29.30 -16.48
N LEU A 237 -9.81 -28.50 -15.46
CA LEU A 237 -10.30 -28.70 -14.11
C LEU A 237 -11.83 -28.66 -14.15
N ASP A 238 -12.48 -29.71 -13.68
CA ASP A 238 -13.89 -29.64 -13.33
C ASP A 238 -14.00 -28.83 -12.03
N PRO A 239 -14.69 -27.67 -12.03
CA PRO A 239 -14.84 -26.88 -10.82
C PRO A 239 -15.48 -27.65 -9.66
N ASP A 240 -16.25 -28.71 -9.94
CA ASP A 240 -16.88 -29.52 -8.90
C ASP A 240 -15.91 -30.44 -8.17
N ASP A 241 -14.75 -30.74 -8.77
CA ASP A 241 -13.64 -31.44 -8.10
C ASP A 241 -12.97 -30.57 -7.03
N ALA A 242 -13.10 -29.25 -7.14
CA ALA A 242 -12.55 -28.33 -6.15
C ALA A 242 -13.45 -28.28 -4.90
N PRO A 243 -12.88 -28.37 -3.68
CA PRO A 243 -13.67 -28.33 -2.46
C PRO A 243 -14.23 -26.92 -2.21
N ALA A 244 -15.43 -26.86 -1.65
CA ALA A 244 -16.09 -25.60 -1.26
C ALA A 244 -15.65 -25.11 0.13
N SER A 245 -14.37 -25.31 0.47
CA SER A 245 -13.80 -25.03 1.79
C SER A 245 -12.59 -24.07 1.69
N PRO A 246 -12.15 -23.49 2.81
CA PRO A 246 -10.93 -22.70 2.84
C PRO A 246 -9.71 -23.54 2.47
N GLY A 247 -8.75 -22.94 1.78
CA GLY A 247 -7.54 -23.65 1.41
C GLY A 247 -6.49 -22.77 0.77
N VAL A 248 -5.44 -23.43 0.29
CA VAL A 248 -4.34 -22.81 -0.44
C VAL A 248 -4.29 -23.45 -1.82
N TYR A 249 -4.01 -22.64 -2.81
CA TYR A 249 -3.79 -23.11 -4.17
C TYR A 249 -2.55 -22.47 -4.76
N ARG A 250 -1.94 -23.19 -5.69
CA ARG A 250 -0.79 -22.79 -6.48
C ARG A 250 -1.12 -23.03 -7.94
N ILE A 251 -0.75 -22.08 -8.79
CA ILE A 251 -0.81 -22.23 -10.24
C ILE A 251 0.60 -22.24 -10.76
N ASP A 252 0.94 -23.25 -11.55
CA ASP A 252 2.25 -23.52 -12.12
C ASP A 252 2.19 -23.47 -13.66
N ALA A 253 3.30 -23.06 -14.29
CA ALA A 253 3.54 -23.18 -15.72
C ALA A 253 4.82 -24.00 -15.94
N GLY A 254 4.66 -25.26 -16.31
CA GLY A 254 5.78 -26.21 -16.35
C GLY A 254 6.38 -26.43 -14.94
N SER A 255 7.68 -26.18 -14.79
CA SER A 255 8.38 -26.31 -13.51
C SER A 255 8.33 -25.05 -12.64
N ARG A 256 7.74 -23.95 -13.14
CA ARG A 256 7.75 -22.65 -12.47
C ARG A 256 6.39 -22.36 -11.86
N ALA A 257 6.35 -22.06 -10.57
CA ALA A 257 5.14 -21.49 -9.99
C ALA A 257 4.84 -20.11 -10.60
N LEU A 258 3.59 -19.81 -10.89
CA LEU A 258 3.18 -18.47 -11.31
C LEU A 258 2.55 -17.71 -10.17
N PHE A 259 1.77 -18.41 -9.36
CA PHE A 259 0.95 -17.79 -8.34
C PHE A 259 0.67 -18.75 -7.18
N VAL A 260 0.66 -18.23 -5.96
CA VAL A 260 0.27 -18.97 -4.75
C VAL A 260 -0.59 -18.06 -3.90
N SER A 261 -1.78 -18.51 -3.52
CA SER A 261 -2.64 -17.73 -2.64
C SER A 261 -3.50 -18.63 -1.74
N SER A 262 -4.08 -18.03 -0.72
CA SER A 262 -5.07 -18.68 0.14
C SER A 262 -6.45 -18.09 -0.11
N THR A 263 -7.49 -18.85 0.18
CA THR A 263 -8.86 -18.39 0.01
C THR A 263 -9.80 -19.02 1.04
N LEU A 264 -10.95 -18.37 1.25
CA LEU A 264 -12.05 -18.88 2.07
C LEU A 264 -12.85 -19.98 1.37
N ASN A 265 -12.77 -20.08 0.05
CA ASN A 265 -13.47 -21.09 -0.73
C ASN A 265 -12.67 -21.40 -2.01
N LEU A 266 -12.03 -22.58 -2.06
CA LEU A 266 -11.21 -23.03 -3.17
C LEU A 266 -12.02 -23.07 -4.48
N ARG A 267 -13.19 -23.71 -4.49
CA ARG A 267 -14.06 -23.78 -5.67
C ARG A 267 -14.36 -22.41 -6.28
N SER A 268 -14.90 -21.50 -5.49
CA SER A 268 -15.24 -20.15 -5.94
C SER A 268 -14.02 -19.40 -6.48
N ARG A 269 -12.85 -19.62 -5.86
CA ARG A 269 -11.61 -18.99 -6.30
C ARG A 269 -11.12 -19.51 -7.64
N LEU A 270 -11.12 -20.83 -7.83
CA LEU A 270 -10.67 -21.45 -9.08
C LEU A 270 -11.62 -21.07 -10.22
N LEU A 271 -12.94 -21.05 -9.97
CA LEU A 271 -13.93 -20.52 -10.91
C LEU A 271 -13.65 -19.07 -11.32
N ALA A 272 -13.27 -18.20 -10.37
CA ALA A 272 -12.96 -16.81 -10.68
C ALA A 272 -11.75 -16.68 -11.62
N HIS A 273 -10.69 -17.47 -11.41
CA HIS A 273 -9.56 -17.51 -12.34
C HIS A 273 -9.93 -18.06 -13.72
N LEU A 274 -10.82 -19.06 -13.76
CA LEU A 274 -11.34 -19.61 -15.02
C LEU A 274 -12.18 -18.60 -15.80
N ALA A 275 -12.82 -17.63 -15.15
CA ALA A 275 -13.64 -16.63 -15.82
C ALA A 275 -12.85 -15.52 -16.54
N VAL A 276 -11.57 -15.32 -16.21
CA VAL A 276 -10.84 -14.08 -16.52
C VAL A 276 -9.83 -14.22 -17.68
N GLY A 277 -9.18 -15.37 -17.81
CA GLY A 277 -8.18 -15.60 -18.88
C GLY A 277 -8.70 -16.46 -20.05
N ASP A 278 -7.87 -16.64 -21.08
CA ASP A 278 -8.16 -17.58 -22.17
C ASP A 278 -7.60 -19.00 -21.88
N ARG A 279 -7.61 -19.89 -22.89
CA ARG A 279 -7.14 -21.28 -22.75
C ARG A 279 -5.68 -21.43 -22.29
N GLN A 280 -4.84 -20.42 -22.47
CA GLN A 280 -3.39 -20.49 -22.19
C GLN A 280 -2.92 -19.46 -21.16
N THR A 281 -3.76 -18.50 -20.78
CA THR A 281 -3.36 -17.39 -19.93
C THR A 281 -4.13 -17.33 -18.59
N LEU A 282 -3.43 -16.93 -17.52
CA LEU A 282 -4.04 -16.57 -16.22
C LEU A 282 -4.56 -15.14 -16.18
N PHE A 283 -4.05 -14.32 -17.08
CA PHE A 283 -4.43 -12.93 -17.26
C PHE A 283 -5.01 -12.77 -18.66
N PRO A 284 -5.86 -11.77 -18.92
CA PRO A 284 -6.14 -11.35 -20.27
C PRO A 284 -4.84 -11.23 -21.10
N PRO A 285 -4.80 -11.68 -22.37
CA PRO A 285 -3.58 -11.59 -23.20
C PRO A 285 -3.02 -10.17 -23.35
N SER A 286 -3.89 -9.16 -23.23
CA SER A 286 -3.49 -7.74 -23.18
C SER A 286 -2.65 -7.37 -21.95
N LEU A 287 -2.78 -8.14 -20.88
CA LEU A 287 -2.12 -7.88 -19.61
C LEU A 287 -0.80 -8.65 -19.49
N TRP A 288 -0.66 -9.84 -20.07
CA TRP A 288 0.52 -10.68 -19.89
C TRP A 288 0.71 -11.65 -21.07
N ASP A 289 1.93 -11.82 -21.59
CA ASP A 289 2.32 -12.95 -22.48
C ASP A 289 2.91 -14.12 -21.66
N PRO A 290 2.12 -15.17 -21.33
CA PRO A 290 2.54 -16.13 -20.32
C PRO A 290 3.70 -16.99 -20.82
N PRO A 291 4.54 -17.49 -19.90
CA PRO A 291 5.52 -18.50 -20.28
C PRO A 291 4.79 -19.65 -20.97
N ARG A 292 5.23 -19.98 -22.19
CA ARG A 292 4.66 -21.06 -22.99
C ARG A 292 4.71 -22.36 -22.20
N GLY A 293 3.56 -22.93 -21.89
CA GLY A 293 3.48 -24.15 -21.11
C GLY A 293 2.07 -24.47 -20.67
N LYS A 294 1.85 -25.75 -20.35
CA LYS A 294 0.61 -26.20 -19.74
C LYS A 294 0.51 -25.58 -18.33
N LEU A 295 -0.56 -24.85 -18.07
CA LEU A 295 -0.91 -24.39 -16.73
C LEU A 295 -1.42 -25.59 -15.92
N VAL A 296 -0.92 -25.77 -14.71
CA VAL A 296 -1.35 -26.79 -13.76
C VAL A 296 -1.73 -26.07 -12.47
N VAL A 297 -2.80 -26.52 -11.82
CA VAL A 297 -3.20 -26.01 -10.51
C VAL A 297 -3.07 -27.12 -9.47
N ARG A 298 -2.63 -26.74 -8.28
CA ARG A 298 -2.52 -27.63 -7.13
C ARG A 298 -3.18 -26.96 -5.95
N TRP A 299 -3.83 -27.70 -5.10
CA TRP A 299 -4.45 -27.14 -3.90
C TRP A 299 -4.36 -28.10 -2.72
N PHE A 300 -4.72 -27.60 -1.55
CA PHE A 300 -5.07 -28.43 -0.41
C PHE A 300 -6.09 -27.68 0.45
N GLU A 301 -6.96 -28.43 1.11
CA GLU A 301 -7.88 -27.88 2.10
C GLU A 301 -7.13 -27.49 3.38
N ALA A 302 -7.43 -26.31 3.90
CA ALA A 302 -6.89 -25.92 5.18
C ALA A 302 -7.64 -26.62 6.31
N PRO A 303 -6.95 -27.26 7.28
CA PRO A 303 -7.55 -27.78 8.49
C PRO A 303 -8.39 -26.70 9.18
N ALA A 304 -9.52 -27.06 9.78
CA ALA A 304 -10.43 -26.10 10.42
C ALA A 304 -9.75 -25.18 11.47
N ALA A 305 -8.71 -25.70 12.15
CA ALA A 305 -7.90 -24.96 13.12
C ALA A 305 -6.91 -23.98 12.46
N TRP A 306 -6.55 -24.20 11.20
CA TRP A 306 -5.64 -23.35 10.44
C TRP A 306 -6.43 -22.43 9.51
N ARG A 307 -6.27 -21.12 9.71
CA ARG A 307 -6.84 -20.11 8.84
C ARG A 307 -5.72 -19.57 7.96
N PRO A 308 -5.46 -20.18 6.78
CA PRO A 308 -4.27 -19.89 5.99
C PRO A 308 -4.29 -18.43 5.59
N ARG A 309 -3.24 -17.70 5.98
CA ARG A 309 -2.91 -16.44 5.33
C ARG A 309 -2.04 -16.79 4.14
N ARG A 310 -2.13 -15.99 3.07
CA ARG A 310 -1.23 -16.13 1.91
C ARG A 310 0.24 -16.19 2.32
N ALA A 311 0.64 -15.34 3.27
CA ALA A 311 1.99 -15.29 3.76
C ALA A 311 2.43 -16.60 4.46
N ASP A 312 1.49 -17.40 4.94
CA ASP A 312 1.72 -18.74 5.47
C ASP A 312 1.97 -19.73 4.31
N ALA A 313 1.09 -19.73 3.31
CA ALA A 313 1.19 -20.56 2.11
C ALA A 313 2.54 -20.38 1.37
N VAL A 314 2.97 -19.13 1.17
CA VAL A 314 4.23 -18.81 0.47
C VAL A 314 5.44 -19.32 1.24
N ALA A 315 5.47 -19.17 2.57
CA ALA A 315 6.68 -19.47 3.32
C ALA A 315 6.79 -20.93 3.82
N GLN A 316 5.72 -21.72 3.80
CA GLN A 316 5.78 -23.15 4.15
C GLN A 316 6.27 -24.09 3.03
N ARG A 317 6.05 -23.76 1.74
CA ARG A 317 6.21 -24.76 0.66
C ARG A 317 6.95 -24.27 -0.58
N MET A 318 7.42 -23.02 -0.62
CA MET A 318 8.32 -22.55 -1.68
C MET A 318 9.77 -22.76 -1.25
N LYS A 319 10.63 -23.25 -2.16
CA LYS A 319 12.08 -23.24 -1.93
C LYS A 319 12.53 -21.80 -1.66
N ALA A 320 13.61 -21.60 -0.89
CA ALA A 320 14.09 -20.25 -0.57
C ALA A 320 14.33 -19.39 -1.84
N GLU A 321 14.79 -20.03 -2.92
CA GLU A 321 14.98 -19.43 -4.24
C GLU A 321 13.65 -19.01 -4.90
N GLU A 322 12.60 -19.81 -4.72
CA GLU A 322 11.25 -19.49 -5.21
C GLU A 322 10.65 -18.35 -4.38
N LYS A 323 10.82 -18.32 -3.05
CA LYS A 323 10.28 -17.27 -2.17
C LYS A 323 10.66 -15.86 -2.61
N ALA A 324 11.86 -15.65 -3.13
CA ALA A 324 12.30 -14.35 -3.65
C ALA A 324 11.45 -13.86 -4.83
N MET A 325 10.90 -14.79 -5.62
CA MET A 325 10.07 -14.50 -6.78
C MET A 325 8.60 -14.18 -6.42
N TYR A 326 8.06 -14.75 -5.34
CA TYR A 326 6.63 -14.58 -4.95
C TYR A 326 6.42 -13.66 -3.75
N ASN A 327 7.47 -13.38 -2.99
CA ASN A 327 7.39 -12.33 -1.99
C ASN A 327 7.31 -10.98 -2.70
N LEU A 328 6.17 -10.29 -2.54
CA LEU A 328 6.05 -8.84 -2.75
C LEU A 328 7.05 -8.02 -1.88
N TYR A 329 7.91 -8.69 -1.12
CA TYR A 329 8.81 -8.20 -0.08
C TYR A 329 10.28 -8.45 -0.34
N ALA A 330 10.67 -8.98 -1.50
CA ALA A 330 12.07 -9.15 -1.82
C ALA A 330 12.74 -7.78 -2.03
N CYS A 331 12.95 -7.03 -0.94
CA CYS A 331 14.08 -6.14 -0.84
C CYS A 331 15.30 -7.04 -0.69
N THR A 332 16.15 -7.09 -1.71
CA THR A 332 17.58 -7.33 -1.48
C THR A 332 18.01 -6.30 -0.44
N ALA A 333 18.45 -6.78 0.72
CA ALA A 333 19.03 -5.95 1.76
C ALA A 333 20.32 -5.30 1.27
#